data_AF-A0A967PNV0-F1
#
_entry.id   AF-A0A967PNV0-F1
#
_cell.length_a   1.000
_cell.length_b   1.000
_cell.length_c   1.000
_cell.angle_alpha   90.00
_cell.angle_beta   90.00
_cell.angle_gamma   90.00
#
_symmetry.space_group_name_H-M   'P 1'
#
loop_
_entity.id
_entity.type
_entity.pdbx_description
1 polymer ?
#
loop_
_entity_poly.entity_id
_entity_poly.type
_entity_poly.pdbx_seq_one_letter_code
_entity_poly.pdbx_strand_id
1 'polypeptide(L)'
;MTGARFGSSSIDPGHPLVTTVADAAAGVTGSRPRLVGAPYGCDMALWTRVGGAATLVYGPGDVVHAHAADEQVSLAETATVSNVLVEAIRRILA
;
A
#
# COMPACT_ATOMS: atom_id res chain seq x y z
N MET A 1 2.70 24.58 -18.26
CA MET A 1 2.12 23.26 -18.61
C MET A 1 1.66 22.58 -17.32
N THR A 2 0.36 22.62 -17.04
CA THR A 2 -0.28 22.01 -15.87
C THR A 2 -1.08 20.79 -16.36
N GLY A 3 -0.41 19.65 -16.45
CA GLY A 3 -1.02 18.34 -16.63
C GLY A 3 -0.54 17.42 -15.51
N ALA A 4 -1.26 16.35 -15.21
CA ALA A 4 -0.94 15.40 -14.15
C ALA A 4 0.45 14.78 -14.37
N ARG A 5 1.47 15.34 -13.71
CA ARG A 5 2.83 14.79 -13.68
C ARG A 5 2.86 13.64 -12.67
N PHE A 6 2.51 12.44 -13.12
CA PHE A 6 2.73 11.22 -12.37
C PHE A 6 4.23 10.88 -12.39
N GLY A 7 4.98 11.43 -11.43
CA GLY A 7 6.38 11.07 -11.24
C GLY A 7 6.51 9.69 -10.59
N SER A 8 7.67 9.04 -10.74
CA SER A 8 8.01 7.89 -9.92
C SER A 8 8.23 8.33 -8.45
N SER A 9 8.02 7.40 -7.53
CA SER A 9 8.37 7.57 -6.12
C SER A 9 8.81 6.24 -5.51
N SER A 10 9.51 6.34 -4.40
CA SER A 10 9.98 5.20 -3.62
C SER A 10 10.01 5.60 -2.14
N ILE A 11 10.01 4.60 -1.28
CA ILE A 11 10.25 4.72 0.16
C ILE A 11 11.41 3.77 0.51
N ASP A 12 12.21 4.13 1.51
CA ASP A 12 13.24 3.24 2.04
C ASP A 12 12.58 1.94 2.55
N PRO A 13 12.99 0.74 2.07
CA PRO A 13 12.48 -0.53 2.58
C PRO A 13 12.65 -0.72 4.10
N GLY A 14 13.65 -0.04 4.70
CA GLY A 14 13.88 -0.03 6.15
C GLY A 14 13.07 1.00 6.92
N HIS A 15 12.25 1.83 6.26
CA HIS A 15 11.47 2.87 6.93
C HIS A 15 10.45 2.24 7.91
N PRO A 16 10.26 2.82 9.13
CA PRO A 16 9.35 2.25 10.14
C PRO A 16 7.93 1.98 9.63
N LEU A 17 7.38 2.87 8.79
CA LEU A 17 6.08 2.64 8.13
C LEU A 17 6.02 1.32 7.36
N VAL A 18 7.08 1.00 6.60
CA VAL A 18 7.16 -0.21 5.77
C VAL A 18 7.29 -1.45 6.65
N THR A 19 8.20 -1.43 7.63
CA THR A 19 8.42 -2.57 8.52
C THR A 19 7.20 -2.85 9.39
N THR A 20 6.55 -1.81 9.93
CA THR A 20 5.36 -1.97 10.79
C THR A 20 4.17 -2.53 10.03
N VAL A 21 3.90 -2.07 8.80
CA VAL A 21 2.82 -2.64 7.97
C VAL A 21 3.14 -4.09 7.59
N ALA A 22 4.39 -4.39 7.24
CA ALA A 22 4.79 -5.77 6.91
C ALA A 22 4.69 -6.72 8.12
N ASP A 23 5.03 -6.25 9.33
CA ASP A 23 4.93 -7.03 10.56
C ASP A 23 3.47 -7.24 10.99
N ALA A 24 2.62 -6.22 10.83
CA ALA A 24 1.18 -6.33 11.04
C ALA A 24 0.56 -7.35 10.06
N ALA A 25 0.94 -7.27 8.78
CA ALA A 25 0.53 -8.24 7.77
C ALA A 25 0.96 -9.67 8.13
N ALA A 26 2.19 -9.85 8.60
CA ALA A 26 2.69 -11.15 9.06
C ALA A 26 1.90 -11.68 10.27
N GLY A 27 1.55 -10.81 11.23
CA GLY A 27 0.76 -11.17 12.39
C GLY A 27 -0.67 -11.62 12.06
N VAL A 28 -1.30 -11.01 11.07
CA VAL A 28 -2.69 -11.33 10.67
C VAL A 28 -2.77 -12.50 9.68
N THR A 29 -1.84 -12.56 8.72
CA THR A 29 -1.89 -13.53 7.60
C THR A 29 -0.97 -14.72 7.78
N GLY A 30 -0.08 -14.70 8.78
CA GLY A 30 0.95 -15.71 8.99
C GLY A 30 2.15 -15.63 8.02
N SER A 31 2.17 -14.67 7.10
CA SER A 31 3.26 -14.50 6.15
C SER A 31 3.62 -13.04 5.93
N ARG A 32 4.91 -12.74 5.80
CA ARG A 32 5.38 -11.39 5.52
C ARG A 32 5.18 -11.10 4.02
N PRO A 33 4.49 -10.01 3.64
CA PRO A 33 4.31 -9.68 2.24
C PRO A 33 5.64 -9.32 1.57
N ARG A 34 5.75 -9.61 0.27
CA ARG A 34 6.89 -9.19 -0.54
C ARG A 34 6.83 -7.67 -0.76
N LEU A 35 7.97 -7.01 -0.61
CA LEU A 35 8.12 -5.61 -1.00
C LEU A 35 8.39 -5.56 -2.51
N VAL A 36 7.56 -4.85 -3.25
CA VAL A 36 7.65 -4.72 -4.71
C VAL A 36 7.38 -3.28 -5.13
N GLY A 37 7.96 -2.90 -6.27
CA GLY A 37 7.55 -1.69 -6.98
C GLY A 37 6.36 -1.99 -7.88
N ALA A 38 5.42 -1.05 -7.96
CA ALA A 38 4.32 -1.10 -8.91
C ALA A 38 4.69 -0.36 -10.21
N PRO A 39 4.44 -0.94 -11.40
CA PRO A 39 4.71 -0.27 -12.68
C PRO A 39 3.60 0.73 -13.07
N TYR A 40 2.55 0.85 -12.28
CA TYR A 40 1.42 1.76 -12.50
C TYR A 40 1.56 3.05 -11.69
N GLY A 41 0.94 4.13 -12.18
CA GLY A 41 0.90 5.41 -11.47
C GLY A 41 -0.09 5.40 -10.31
N CYS A 42 0.28 6.02 -9.20
CA CYS A 42 -0.61 6.29 -8.07
C CYS A 42 -0.22 7.60 -7.36
N ASP A 43 -1.08 8.09 -6.47
CA ASP A 43 -0.90 9.37 -5.76
C ASP A 43 0.30 9.38 -4.79
N MET A 44 0.95 8.23 -4.55
CA MET A 44 2.14 8.11 -3.71
C MET A 44 3.22 9.13 -4.08
N ALA A 45 3.37 9.45 -5.37
CA ALA A 45 4.35 10.40 -5.83
C ALA A 45 4.08 11.84 -5.36
N LEU A 46 2.81 12.24 -5.26
CA LEU A 46 2.43 13.55 -4.74
C LEU A 46 2.67 13.63 -3.24
N TRP A 47 2.21 12.62 -2.49
CA TRP A 47 2.42 12.56 -1.04
C TRP A 47 3.90 12.57 -0.65
N THR A 48 4.72 11.80 -1.37
CA THR A 48 6.15 11.70 -1.09
C THR A 48 6.89 12.97 -1.50
N ARG A 49 6.73 13.43 -2.75
CA ARG A 49 7.57 14.50 -3.32
C ARG A 49 7.11 15.90 -2.98
N VAL A 50 5.79 16.10 -2.84
CA VAL A 50 5.19 17.41 -2.58
C VAL A 50 4.79 17.52 -1.10
N GLY A 51 4.15 16.47 -0.56
CA GLY A 51 3.70 16.45 0.83
C GLY A 51 4.80 16.16 1.85
N GLY A 52 5.95 15.62 1.44
CA GLY A 52 7.03 15.19 2.34
C GLY A 52 6.63 14.03 3.26
N ALA A 53 5.53 13.33 2.97
CA ALA A 53 4.99 12.27 3.79
C ALA A 53 5.52 10.89 3.36
N ALA A 54 5.96 10.09 4.32
CA ALA A 54 6.26 8.67 4.08
C ALA A 54 4.99 7.94 3.62
N THR A 55 5.05 7.29 2.46
CA THR A 55 3.89 6.69 1.80
C THR A 55 4.25 5.31 1.26
N LEU A 56 3.32 4.36 1.40
CA LEU A 56 3.39 3.03 0.77
C LEU A 56 2.01 2.65 0.22
N VAL A 57 1.94 1.62 -0.62
CA VAL A 57 0.69 1.07 -1.14
C VAL A 57 0.49 -0.35 -0.59
N TYR A 58 -0.68 -0.60 -0.01
CA TYR A 58 -1.08 -1.90 0.52
C TYR A 58 -2.60 -2.04 0.39
N GLY A 59 -3.08 -3.12 -0.23
CA GLY A 59 -4.51 -3.29 -0.51
C GLY A 59 -4.85 -4.69 -1.05
N PRO A 60 -6.15 -5.02 -1.16
CA PRO A 60 -6.62 -6.30 -1.66
C PRO A 60 -6.69 -6.33 -3.20
N GLY A 61 -6.90 -7.51 -3.76
CA GLY A 61 -7.16 -7.71 -5.18
C GLY A 61 -5.91 -7.71 -6.06
N ASP A 62 -6.16 -7.89 -7.35
CA ASP A 62 -5.15 -7.87 -8.41
C ASP A 62 -5.42 -6.70 -9.35
N VAL A 63 -4.37 -5.93 -9.66
CA VAL A 63 -4.43 -4.77 -10.55
C VAL A 63 -4.89 -5.14 -11.95
N VAL A 64 -4.76 -6.41 -12.38
CA VAL A 64 -5.27 -6.86 -13.69
C VAL A 64 -6.78 -6.71 -13.84
N HIS A 65 -7.53 -6.66 -12.73
CA HIS A 65 -8.99 -6.44 -12.73
C HIS A 65 -9.38 -4.97 -12.60
N ALA A 66 -8.44 -4.08 -12.27
CA ALA A 66 -8.75 -2.66 -12.14
C ALA A 66 -9.09 -2.04 -13.51
N HIS A 67 -10.15 -1.23 -13.58
CA HIS A 67 -10.66 -0.62 -14.81
C HIS A 67 -11.10 -1.62 -15.90
N ALA A 68 -11.30 -2.89 -15.55
CA ALA A 68 -11.83 -3.90 -16.45
C ALA A 68 -13.37 -3.89 -16.42
N ALA A 69 -14.00 -4.46 -17.46
CA ALA A 69 -15.47 -4.57 -17.49
C ALA A 69 -16.02 -5.46 -16.37
N ASP A 70 -15.22 -6.42 -15.92
CA ASP A 70 -15.46 -7.35 -14.83
C ASP A 70 -14.66 -6.99 -13.57
N GLU A 71 -14.49 -5.68 -13.31
CA GLU A 71 -13.80 -5.19 -12.11
C GLU A 71 -14.36 -5.82 -10.83
N GLN A 72 -13.46 -6.43 -10.06
CA GLN A 72 -13.81 -7.25 -8.91
C GLN A 72 -12.71 -7.25 -7.85
N VAL A 73 -13.12 -7.55 -6.61
CA VAL A 73 -12.22 -7.72 -5.47
C VAL A 73 -12.77 -8.77 -4.52
N SER A 74 -11.90 -9.53 -3.86
CA SER A 74 -12.31 -10.50 -2.84
C SER A 74 -12.74 -9.81 -1.55
N LEU A 75 -13.94 -10.11 -1.08
CA LEU A 75 -14.42 -9.62 0.23
C LEU A 75 -13.59 -10.19 1.39
N ALA A 76 -13.12 -11.43 1.26
CA ALA A 76 -12.27 -12.05 2.28
C ALA A 76 -10.89 -11.38 2.35
N GLU A 77 -10.30 -11.04 1.20
CA GLU A 77 -9.05 -10.28 1.17
C GLU A 77 -9.25 -8.86 1.73
N THR A 78 -10.37 -8.21 1.38
CA THR A 78 -10.71 -6.88 1.89
C THR A 78 -10.83 -6.88 3.41
N ALA A 79 -11.52 -7.87 3.99
CA ALA A 79 -11.61 -8.05 5.44
C ALA A 79 -10.23 -8.32 6.07
N THR A 80 -9.39 -9.11 5.41
CA THR A 80 -8.01 -9.38 5.85
C THR A 80 -7.16 -8.11 5.88
N VAL A 81 -7.19 -7.32 4.80
CA VAL A 81 -6.48 -6.03 4.71
C VAL A 81 -6.97 -5.07 5.78
N SER A 82 -8.28 -5.00 6.05
CA SER A 82 -8.83 -4.19 7.13
C SER A 82 -8.21 -4.54 8.48
N ASN A 83 -8.14 -5.83 8.83
CA ASN A 83 -7.50 -6.30 10.06
C ASN A 83 -6.01 -5.93 10.12
N VAL A 84 -5.29 -6.03 9.00
CA VAL A 84 -3.88 -5.61 8.90
C VAL A 84 -3.71 -4.12 9.14
N LEU A 85 -4.54 -3.28 8.52
CA LEU A 85 -4.48 -1.83 8.70
C LEU A 85 -4.78 -1.42 10.14
N VAL A 86 -5.76 -2.05 10.79
CA VAL A 86 -6.05 -1.84 12.22
C VAL A 86 -4.85 -2.20 13.09
N GLU A 87 -4.23 -3.35 12.85
CA GLU A 87 -3.04 -3.79 13.60
C GLU A 87 -1.84 -2.88 13.36
N ALA A 88 -1.61 -2.44 12.12
CA ALA A 88 -0.54 -1.51 11.78
C ALA A 88 -0.73 -0.17 12.50
N ILE A 89 -1.96 0.38 12.50
CA ILE A 89 -2.27 1.63 13.20
C ILE A 89 -2.06 1.49 14.71
N ARG A 90 -2.48 0.37 15.31
CA ARG A 90 -2.22 0.11 16.75
C ARG A 90 -0.74 0.12 17.08
N ARG A 91 0.11 -0.46 16.22
CA ARG A 91 1.57 -0.47 16.40
C ARG A 91 2.21 0.90 16.19
N ILE A 92 1.68 1.71 15.27
CA ILE A 92 2.17 3.05 14.99
C ILE A 92 1.85 4.02 16.12
N LEU A 93 0.69 3.84 16.78
CA LEU A 93 0.20 4.73 17.83
C LEU A 93 0.58 4.29 19.25
N ALA A 94 1.27 3.16 19.41
CA ALA A 94 1.79 2.69 20.69
C ALA A 94 3.05 3.46 21.09
#